data_AF-A0A1A8K7Y4-F1
#
_entry.id   AF-A0A1A8K7Y4-F1
#
_cell.length_a   1.000
_cell.length_b   1.000
_cell.length_c   1.000
_cell.angle_alpha   90.00
_cell.angle_beta   90.00
_cell.angle_gamma   90.00
#
_symmetry.space_group_name_H-M   'P 1'
#
loop_
_entity.id
_entity.type
_entity.pdbx_description
1 polymer ?
#
loop_
_entity_poly.entity_id
_entity_poly.type
_entity_poly.pdbx_seq_one_letter_code
_entity_poly.pdbx_strand_id
1 'polypeptide(L)'
;NFRKKVHTLAMTAVSFHQIEFTFDRRVMSSILNDCRELLHQAIKRHLTAKSHSRVNHVFNHFADCDFLAALYGPSEVYRAHLQRICNGVNKMLDEGNL
;
A
#
# COMPACT_ATOMS: atom_id res chain seq x y z
N ASN A 1 5.41 13.40 -7.36
CA ASN A 1 6.23 12.33 -6.73
C ASN A 1 5.37 11.42 -5.86
N PHE A 2 4.77 11.90 -4.77
CA PHE A 2 3.91 11.05 -3.89
C PHE A 2 2.67 10.47 -4.62
N ARG A 3 1.80 11.30 -5.22
CA ARG A 3 0.60 10.82 -5.94
C ARG A 3 0.92 9.75 -6.99
N LYS A 4 1.93 9.99 -7.83
CA LYS A 4 2.41 9.01 -8.82
C LYS A 4 2.84 7.68 -8.17
N LYS A 5 3.53 7.72 -7.02
CA LYS A 5 3.94 6.51 -6.29
C LYS A 5 2.74 5.78 -5.66
N VAL A 6 1.76 6.51 -5.13
CA VAL A 6 0.50 5.93 -4.63
C VAL A 6 -0.29 5.28 -5.77
N HIS A 7 -0.32 5.90 -6.95
CA HIS A 7 -0.93 5.29 -8.13
C HIS A 7 -0.21 3.99 -8.53
N THR A 8 1.14 3.97 -8.52
CA THR A 8 1.91 2.73 -8.73
C THR A 8 1.56 1.68 -7.69
N LEU A 9 1.52 2.04 -6.40
CA LEU A 9 1.13 1.14 -5.30
C LEU A 9 -0.25 0.53 -5.53
N ALA A 10 -1.24 1.35 -5.90
CA ALA A 10 -2.61 0.92 -6.16
C ALA A 10 -2.67 -0.09 -7.31
N MET A 11 -2.02 0.21 -8.45
CA MET A 11 -1.96 -0.73 -9.58
C MET A 11 -1.26 -2.04 -9.19
N THR A 12 -0.12 -1.97 -8.51
CA THR A 12 0.61 -3.18 -8.07
C THR A 12 -0.24 -4.04 -7.12
N ALA A 13 -0.97 -3.44 -6.19
CA ALA A 13 -1.84 -4.16 -5.27
C ALA A 13 -2.97 -4.90 -6.00
N VAL A 14 -3.60 -4.24 -6.98
CA VAL A 14 -4.63 -4.86 -7.81
C VAL A 14 -4.05 -5.98 -8.67
N SER A 15 -2.90 -5.76 -9.33
CA SER A 15 -2.25 -6.78 -10.17
C SER A 15 -1.84 -8.03 -9.39
N PHE A 16 -1.26 -7.86 -8.19
CA PHE A 16 -0.88 -9.00 -7.35
C PHE A 16 -2.07 -9.83 -6.86
N HIS A 17 -3.26 -9.23 -6.77
CA HIS A 17 -4.48 -9.95 -6.43
C HIS A 17 -5.10 -10.63 -7.66
N GLN A 18 -5.07 -9.98 -8.83
CA GLN A 18 -5.74 -10.46 -10.04
C GLN A 18 -4.93 -11.51 -10.80
N ILE A 19 -3.60 -11.52 -10.67
CA ILE A 19 -2.71 -12.40 -11.42
C ILE A 19 -2.05 -13.38 -10.45
N GLU A 20 -2.43 -14.65 -10.57
CA GLU A 20 -1.89 -15.71 -9.72
C GLU A 20 -0.36 -15.80 -9.80
N PHE A 21 0.27 -16.15 -8.68
CA PHE A 21 1.72 -16.34 -8.54
C PHE A 21 2.61 -15.12 -8.83
N THR A 22 2.04 -13.92 -8.95
CA THR A 22 2.83 -12.69 -9.17
C THR A 22 3.15 -11.92 -7.90
N PHE A 23 2.49 -12.22 -6.79
CA PHE A 23 2.66 -11.49 -5.53
C PHE A 23 4.11 -11.60 -5.01
N ASP A 24 4.74 -10.44 -4.81
CA ASP A 24 6.03 -10.31 -4.13
C ASP A 24 5.91 -9.30 -2.97
N ARG A 25 6.01 -9.84 -1.74
CA ARG A 25 5.95 -9.05 -0.50
C ARG A 25 7.04 -7.99 -0.39
N ARG A 26 8.24 -8.24 -0.93
CA ARG A 26 9.37 -7.30 -0.88
C ARG A 26 9.14 -6.13 -1.83
N VAL A 27 8.59 -6.40 -3.01
CA VAL A 27 8.20 -5.34 -3.96
C VAL A 27 7.14 -4.43 -3.35
N MET A 28 6.07 -5.01 -2.79
CA MET A 28 5.00 -4.24 -2.16
C MET A 28 5.51 -3.42 -0.96
N SER A 29 6.31 -4.05 -0.09
CA SER A 29 6.95 -3.39 1.05
C SER A 29 7.84 -2.22 0.62
N SER A 30 8.63 -2.40 -0.44
CA SER A 30 9.49 -1.33 -0.97
C SER A 30 8.68 -0.13 -1.46
N ILE A 31 7.59 -0.37 -2.20
CA ILE A 31 6.74 0.72 -2.72
C ILE A 31 6.06 1.47 -1.58
N LEU A 32 5.61 0.77 -0.54
CA LEU A 32 5.03 1.39 0.65
C LEU A 32 6.05 2.24 1.42
N ASN A 33 7.29 1.77 1.55
CA ASN A 33 8.36 2.56 2.16
C ASN A 33 8.71 3.79 1.32
N ASP A 34 8.73 3.69 -0.02
CA ASP A 34 8.90 4.86 -0.89
C ASP A 34 7.77 5.89 -0.68
N CYS A 35 6.52 5.44 -0.55
CA CYS A 35 5.39 6.31 -0.21
C CYS A 35 5.61 7.00 1.14
N ARG A 36 6.08 6.27 2.16
CA ARG A 36 6.38 6.82 3.49
C ARG A 36 7.41 7.94 3.42
N GLU A 37 8.53 7.72 2.73
CA GLU A 37 9.60 8.70 2.61
C GLU A 37 9.16 9.94 1.83
N LEU A 38 8.41 9.75 0.73
CA LEU A 38 7.85 10.85 -0.05
C LEU A 38 6.84 11.67 0.78
N LEU A 39 6.03 11.02 1.62
CA LEU A 39 5.11 11.72 2.51
C LEU A 39 5.86 12.50 3.58
N HIS A 40 6.89 11.90 4.20
CA HIS A 40 7.76 12.59 5.15
C HIS A 40 8.40 13.83 4.55
N GLN A 41 8.92 13.74 3.33
CA GLN A 41 9.49 14.88 2.60
C GLN A 41 8.44 15.99 2.40
N ALA A 42 7.21 15.63 2.03
CA ALA A 42 6.13 16.59 1.80
C ALA A 42 5.70 17.33 3.07
N ILE A 43 5.69 16.64 4.23
CA ILE A 43 5.19 17.22 5.49
C ILE A 43 6.27 17.82 6.39
N LYS A 44 7.55 17.59 6.09
CA LYS A 44 8.72 17.88 6.95
C LYS A 44 8.73 19.29 7.56
N ARG A 45 8.29 20.29 6.81
CA ARG A 45 8.35 21.71 7.21
C ARG A 45 7.08 22.23 7.89
N HIS A 46 6.01 21.45 7.88
CA HIS A 46 4.68 21.94 8.20
C HIS A 46 4.00 21.18 9.34
N LEU A 47 4.47 19.96 9.65
CA LEU A 47 3.86 19.11 10.66
C LEU A 47 4.83 18.76 11.80
N THR A 48 4.26 18.38 12.93
CA THR A 48 5.00 18.05 14.15
C THR A 48 5.57 16.63 14.12
N ALA A 49 6.51 16.35 15.02
CA ALA A 49 7.03 15.01 15.25
C ALA A 49 5.92 13.96 15.50
N LYS A 50 4.82 14.37 16.15
CA LYS A 50 3.64 13.52 16.35
C LYS A 50 3.01 13.07 15.04
N SER A 51 2.90 13.96 14.05
CA SER A 51 2.41 13.60 12.71
C SER A 51 3.37 12.67 11.98
N HIS A 52 4.69 12.90 12.09
CA HIS A 52 5.68 11.97 11.54
C HIS A 52 5.58 10.58 12.17
N SER A 53 5.39 10.49 13.48
CA SER A 53 5.19 9.20 14.18
C SER A 53 3.94 8.48 13.68
N ARG A 54 2.86 9.19 13.34
CA ARG A 54 1.65 8.58 12.75
C ARG A 54 1.91 8.02 11.36
N VAL A 55 2.66 8.74 10.52
CA VAL A 55 3.10 8.25 9.21
C VAL A 55 3.90 6.95 9.36
N ASN A 56 4.90 6.94 10.26
CA ASN A 56 5.67 5.74 10.55
C ASN A 56 4.79 4.58 11.04
N HIS A 57 3.89 4.84 11.98
CA HIS A 57 3.04 3.78 12.53
C HIS A 57 2.21 3.09 11.44
N VAL A 58 1.59 3.87 10.55
CA VAL A 58 0.79 3.34 9.44
C VAL A 58 1.65 2.56 8.44
N PHE A 59 2.71 3.16 7.92
CA PHE A 59 3.50 2.52 6.87
C PHE A 59 4.33 1.35 7.37
N ASN A 60 4.82 1.37 8.62
CA ASN A 60 5.54 0.24 9.19
C ASN A 60 4.65 -1.00 9.31
N HIS A 61 3.37 -0.82 9.66
CA HIS A 61 2.42 -1.94 9.70
C HIS A 61 2.12 -2.48 8.30
N PHE A 62 1.75 -1.61 7.36
CA PHE A 62 1.34 -2.07 6.03
C PHE A 62 2.51 -2.56 5.17
N ALA A 63 3.72 -2.07 5.41
CA ALA A 63 4.93 -2.52 4.71
C ALA A 63 5.57 -3.77 5.34
N ASP A 64 5.01 -4.29 6.44
CA ASP A 64 5.53 -5.51 7.07
C ASP A 64 5.36 -6.71 6.12
N CYS A 65 6.45 -7.43 5.88
CA CYS A 65 6.46 -8.53 4.92
C CYS A 65 5.63 -9.73 5.37
N ASP A 66 5.45 -9.95 6.67
CA ASP A 66 4.68 -11.07 7.19
C ASP A 66 3.19 -10.73 7.19
N PHE A 67 2.82 -9.48 7.49
CA PHE A 67 1.47 -8.96 7.23
C PHE A 67 1.09 -9.09 5.76
N LEU A 68 1.94 -8.64 4.84
CA LEU A 68 1.68 -8.73 3.40
C LEU A 68 1.55 -10.18 2.93
N ALA A 69 2.40 -11.08 3.44
CA ALA A 69 2.32 -12.51 3.15
C ALA A 69 1.05 -13.16 3.71
N ALA A 70 0.56 -12.73 4.87
CA ALA A 70 -0.70 -13.20 5.41
C ALA A 70 -1.90 -12.68 4.59
N LEU A 71 -1.86 -11.41 4.17
CA LEU A 71 -2.93 -10.77 3.41
C LEU A 71 -3.11 -11.34 1.99
N TYR A 72 -2.00 -11.52 1.25
CA TYR A 72 -1.99 -12.08 -0.11
C TYR A 72 -1.75 -13.60 -0.13
N GLY A 73 -1.57 -14.22 1.03
CA GLY A 73 -1.33 -15.65 1.14
C GLY A 73 -2.57 -16.48 0.79
N PRO A 74 -2.41 -17.82 0.69
CA PRO A 74 -3.50 -18.73 0.32
C PRO A 74 -4.58 -18.88 1.41
N SER A 75 -4.50 -18.11 2.50
CA SER A 75 -5.48 -18.17 3.58
C SER A 75 -6.82 -17.60 3.13
N GLU A 76 -7.85 -18.44 3.16
CA GLU A 76 -9.22 -18.03 2.83
C GLU A 76 -9.77 -16.93 3.74
N VAL A 77 -9.22 -16.80 4.96
CA VAL A 77 -9.66 -15.82 5.96
C VAL A 77 -9.55 -14.39 5.43
N TYR A 78 -8.48 -14.07 4.69
CA TYR A 78 -8.23 -12.72 4.20
C TYR A 78 -8.59 -12.52 2.73
N ARG A 79 -8.81 -13.59 1.96
CA ARG A 79 -9.13 -13.54 0.53
C ARG A 79 -10.33 -12.64 0.24
N ALA A 80 -11.42 -12.78 1.01
CA ALA A 80 -12.61 -11.94 0.84
C ALA A 80 -12.36 -10.48 1.19
N HIS A 81 -11.50 -10.20 2.18
CA HIS A 81 -11.12 -8.84 2.54
C HIS A 81 -10.24 -8.21 1.46
N LEU A 82 -9.22 -8.93 0.99
CA LEU A 82 -8.33 -8.48 -0.08
C LEU A 82 -9.11 -8.18 -1.35
N GLN A 83 -10.05 -9.04 -1.76
CA GLN A 83 -10.91 -8.79 -2.91
C GLN A 83 -11.69 -7.47 -2.77
N ARG A 84 -12.27 -7.20 -1.59
CA ARG A 84 -13.02 -5.95 -1.35
C ARG A 84 -12.12 -4.72 -1.41
N ILE A 85 -10.90 -4.82 -0.86
CA ILE A 85 -9.90 -3.75 -0.93
C ILE A 85 -9.53 -3.48 -2.39
N CYS A 86 -9.14 -4.51 -3.15
CA CYS A 86 -8.75 -4.38 -4.55
C CYS A 86 -9.89 -3.83 -5.41
N ASN A 87 -11.14 -4.23 -5.15
CA ASN A 87 -12.30 -3.65 -5.84
C ASN A 87 -12.46 -2.15 -5.57
N GLY A 88 -12.32 -1.73 -4.31
CA GLY A 88 -12.39 -0.32 -3.94
C GLY A 88 -11.24 0.50 -4.55
N VAL A 89 -10.02 -0.03 -4.50
CA VAL A 89 -8.84 0.59 -5.10
C VAL A 89 -8.99 0.71 -6.62
N ASN A 90 -9.45 -0.34 -7.30
CA ASN A 90 -9.66 -0.31 -8.75
C ASN A 90 -10.73 0.72 -9.14
N LYS A 91 -11.83 0.80 -8.39
CA LYS A 91 -12.85 1.83 -8.61
C LYS A 91 -12.27 3.24 -8.46
N MET A 92 -11.45 3.49 -7.44
CA MET A 92 -10.81 4.79 -7.26
C MET A 92 -9.81 5.13 -8.38
N LEU A 93 -9.12 4.12 -8.93
CA LEU A 93 -8.26 4.28 -10.12
C LEU A 93 -9.10 4.66 -11.36
N ASP A 94 -10.19 3.94 -11.61
CA ASP A 94 -11.09 4.18 -12.76
C ASP A 94 -11.71 5.58 -12.71
N GLU A 95 -12.03 6.07 -11.51
CA GLU A 95 -12.59 7.42 -11.30
C GLU A 95 -11.54 8.54 -11.29
N GLY A 96 -10.23 8.22 -11.36
CA GLY A 96 -9.16 9.21 -11.29
C GLY A 96 -9.00 9.86 -9.90
N ASN A 97 -9.46 9.19 -8.85
CA ASN A 97 -9.46 9.67 -7.47
C ASN A 97 -8.17 9.31 -6.69
N LEU A 98 -7.14 8.82 -7.40
CA LEU A 98 -5.88 8.29 -6.85
C LEU A 98 -4.63 8.98 -7.43
#